data_AF-A0A1R3S2Z8-F1
#
_entry.id   AF-A0A1R3S2Z8-F1
#
_cell.length_a   1.000
_cell.length_b   1.000
_cell.length_c   1.000
_cell.angle_alpha   90.00
_cell.angle_beta   90.00
_cell.angle_gamma   90.00
#
_symmetry.space_group_name_H-M   'P 1'
#
loop_
_entity.id
_entity.type
_entity.pdbx_description
1 polymer ?
#
loop_
_entity_poly.entity_id
_entity_poly.type
_entity_poly.pdbx_seq_one_letter_code
_entity_poly.pdbx_strand_id
1 'polypeptide(L)'
;MLSSSPFRMLLRDVKPEEAVQREEYLLQIYQSAGQAALYLVLTHGYCRYTTLARVGAKFDRKSELVETHRMHRTPQNDENPGLDGRQILGIMNPAVEALDIGDNLTRIVLVKARVLVEHREFTREIRDKTLREASEKAAREMDESASKKKRRN
;
A
#
# COMPACT_ATOMS: atom_id res chain seq x y z
N MET A 1 13.42 19.41 -2.77
CA MET A 1 12.76 19.59 -1.46
C MET A 1 13.40 20.69 -0.61
N LEU A 2 14.73 20.76 -0.48
CA LEU A 2 15.45 21.82 0.26
C LEU A 2 15.37 23.24 -0.36
N SER A 3 14.78 23.37 -1.55
CA SER A 3 14.64 24.64 -2.27
C SER A 3 13.37 25.44 -1.90
N SER A 4 12.49 24.91 -1.05
CA SER A 4 11.27 25.62 -0.66
C SER A 4 11.58 26.83 0.25
N SER A 5 10.78 27.89 0.12
CA SER A 5 10.97 29.13 0.88
C SER A 5 11.10 28.95 2.40
N PRO A 6 10.26 28.13 3.08
CA PRO A 6 10.36 27.90 4.52
C PRO A 6 11.68 27.24 4.95
N PHE A 7 12.16 26.25 4.18
CA PHE A 7 13.44 25.60 4.47
C PHE A 7 14.63 26.55 4.24
N ARG A 8 14.57 27.42 3.23
CA ARG A 8 15.60 28.44 3.01
C ARG A 8 15.64 29.47 4.12
N MET A 9 14.49 29.83 4.71
CA MET A 9 14.44 30.74 5.85
C MET A 9 15.06 30.13 7.11
N LEU A 10 14.77 28.86 7.40
CA LEU A 10 15.32 28.14 8.55
C LEU A 10 16.84 27.96 8.47
N LEU A 11 17.36 27.76 7.26
CA LEU A 11 18.79 27.53 7.00
C LEU A 11 19.62 28.82 6.85
N ARG A 12 18.98 30.00 6.91
CA ARG A 12 19.67 31.28 6.80
C ARG A 12 20.20 31.70 8.17
N ASP A 13 21.47 32.09 8.23
CA ASP A 13 22.03 32.77 9.40
C ASP A 13 21.41 34.18 9.50
N VAL A 14 20.81 34.46 10.65
CA VAL A 14 20.14 35.73 10.97
C VAL A 14 20.54 36.17 12.36
N LYS A 15 20.53 37.50 12.56
CA LYS A 15 20.81 38.09 13.88
C LYS A 15 19.73 37.69 14.90
N PRO A 16 20.03 37.70 16.21
CA PRO A 16 19.07 37.28 17.24
C PRO A 16 17.72 38.01 17.18
N GLU A 17 17.71 39.28 16.84
CA GLU A 17 16.49 40.10 16.75
C GLU A 17 15.64 39.74 15.53
N GLU A 18 16.29 39.36 14.42
CA GLU A 18 15.64 38.90 13.18
C GLU A 18 15.16 37.44 13.30
N ALA A 19 15.77 36.66 14.21
CA ALA A 19 15.39 35.28 14.47
C ALA A 19 13.98 35.17 15.05
N VAL A 20 13.60 36.07 15.96
CA VAL A 20 12.25 36.13 16.56
C VAL A 20 11.19 36.42 15.49
N GLN A 21 11.42 37.43 14.65
CA GLN A 21 10.50 37.77 13.55
C GLN A 21 10.38 36.64 12.52
N ARG A 22 11.49 35.97 12.20
CA ARG A 22 11.50 34.80 11.33
C ARG A 22 10.66 33.67 11.92
N GLU A 23 10.79 33.42 13.22
CA GLU A 23 10.06 32.37 13.92
C GLU A 23 8.55 32.65 13.94
N GLU A 24 8.14 33.88 14.28
CA GLU A 24 6.74 34.30 14.21
C GLU A 24 6.16 34.16 12.80
N TYR A 25 6.91 34.57 11.78
CA TYR A 25 6.47 34.44 10.39
C TYR A 25 6.36 32.97 9.95
N LEU A 26 7.31 32.11 10.35
CA LEU A 26 7.23 30.68 10.08
C LEU A 26 6.02 30.05 10.79
N LEU A 27 5.75 30.43 12.04
CA LEU A 27 4.57 30.00 12.77
C LEU A 27 3.29 30.38 12.02
N GLN A 28 3.18 31.61 11.52
CA GLN A 28 2.03 32.04 10.71
C GLN A 28 1.87 31.22 9.43
N ILE A 29 2.97 30.89 8.74
CA ILE A 29 2.93 30.02 7.55
C ILE A 29 2.38 28.63 7.93
N TYR A 30 2.88 28.02 9.01
CA TYR A 30 2.43 26.69 9.43
C TYR A 30 0.99 26.70 9.94
N GLN A 31 0.58 27.75 10.65
CA GLN A 31 -0.83 27.93 11.06
C GLN A 31 -1.74 28.04 9.85
N SER A 32 -1.36 28.84 8.85
CA SER A 32 -2.14 29.00 7.61
C SER A 32 -2.21 27.70 6.81
N ALA A 33 -1.09 26.98 6.70
CA ALA A 33 -1.05 25.66 6.07
C ALA A 33 -1.90 24.64 6.82
N GLY A 34 -1.89 24.67 8.16
CA GLY A 34 -2.71 23.83 9.02
C GLY A 34 -4.20 24.10 8.86
N GLN A 35 -4.60 25.39 8.82
CA GLN A 35 -5.98 25.80 8.55
C GLN A 35 -6.45 25.41 7.15
N ALA A 36 -5.61 25.61 6.12
CA ALA A 36 -5.94 25.21 4.76
C ALA A 36 -6.06 23.68 4.62
N ALA A 37 -5.16 22.93 5.25
CA ALA A 37 -5.23 21.47 5.30
C ALA A 37 -6.51 21.00 6.02
N LEU A 38 -6.84 21.59 7.18
CA LEU A 38 -8.06 21.29 7.92
C LEU A 38 -9.30 21.59 7.08
N TYR A 39 -9.36 22.76 6.45
CA TYR A 39 -10.49 23.15 5.59
C TYR A 39 -10.66 22.19 4.42
N LEU A 40 -9.59 21.87 3.69
CA LEU A 40 -9.64 20.92 2.58
C LEU A 40 -10.12 19.54 3.05
N VAL A 41 -9.58 19.06 4.17
CA VAL A 41 -9.95 17.78 4.79
C VAL A 41 -11.44 17.74 5.16
N LEU A 42 -11.97 18.83 5.72
CA LEU A 42 -13.38 18.93 6.11
C LEU A 42 -14.35 19.12 4.93
N THR A 43 -13.90 19.67 3.81
CA THR A 43 -14.79 20.05 2.70
C THR A 43 -14.75 19.10 1.51
N HIS A 44 -13.62 18.42 1.28
CA HIS A 44 -13.40 17.59 0.10
C HIS A 44 -12.97 16.16 0.42
N GLY A 45 -12.91 15.80 1.71
CA GLY A 45 -12.24 14.60 2.17
C GLY A 45 -10.74 14.64 1.89
N TYR A 46 -10.04 13.56 2.21
CA TYR A 46 -8.61 13.46 1.91
C TYR A 46 -8.16 12.03 1.64
N CYS A 47 -7.07 11.92 0.87
CA CYS A 47 -6.39 10.66 0.64
C CYS A 47 -5.29 10.46 1.68
N ARG A 48 -5.27 9.27 2.25
CA ARG A 48 -4.31 8.85 3.27
C ARG A 48 -3.47 7.71 2.72
N TYR A 49 -2.16 7.95 2.64
CA TYR A 49 -1.21 6.93 2.24
C TYR A 49 -0.81 6.09 3.45
N THR A 50 -0.92 4.78 3.34
CA THR A 50 -0.63 3.85 4.44
C THR A 50 0.85 3.55 4.48
N THR A 51 1.48 3.84 5.61
CA THR A 51 2.90 3.56 5.88
C THR A 51 3.10 2.18 6.50
N LEU A 52 4.35 1.69 6.55
CA LEU A 52 4.71 0.42 7.20
C LEU A 52 4.22 0.32 8.64
N ALA A 53 4.31 1.43 9.39
CA ALA A 53 3.82 1.51 10.76
C ALA A 53 2.30 1.22 10.88
N ARG A 54 1.51 1.54 9.86
CA ARG A 54 0.06 1.30 9.85
C ARG A 54 -0.34 -0.05 9.29
N VAL A 55 0.44 -0.58 8.35
CA VAL A 55 0.22 -1.92 7.82
C VAL A 55 0.48 -2.98 8.89
N GLY A 56 1.44 -2.71 9.80
CA GLY A 56 1.87 -3.66 10.80
C GLY A 56 3.06 -4.50 10.34
N ALA A 57 3.65 -5.25 11.29
CA ALA A 57 4.86 -6.02 11.05
C ALA A 57 4.61 -7.40 10.42
N LYS A 58 3.37 -7.92 10.52
CA LYS A 58 2.99 -9.25 10.03
C LYS A 58 1.87 -9.14 9.01
N PHE A 59 1.92 -9.98 8.00
CA PHE A 59 0.89 -10.09 6.98
C PHE A 59 -0.36 -10.76 7.56
N ASP A 60 -1.51 -10.15 7.32
CA ASP A 60 -2.83 -10.71 7.61
C ASP A 60 -3.60 -10.81 6.30
N ARG A 61 -3.89 -12.03 5.88
CA ARG A 61 -4.62 -12.32 4.64
C ARG A 61 -6.06 -11.78 4.66
N LYS A 62 -6.65 -11.57 5.84
CA LYS A 62 -7.98 -10.98 5.99
C LYS A 62 -7.97 -9.46 5.94
N SER A 63 -6.80 -8.84 5.84
CA SER A 63 -6.69 -7.39 5.81
C SER A 63 -7.30 -6.81 4.54
N GLU A 64 -8.20 -5.85 4.73
CA GLU A 64 -8.73 -5.04 3.64
C GLU A 64 -7.70 -4.03 3.11
N LEU A 65 -6.59 -3.84 3.84
CA LEU A 65 -5.59 -2.83 3.56
C LEU A 65 -4.39 -3.32 2.75
N VAL A 66 -4.10 -4.62 2.77
CA VAL A 66 -2.88 -5.15 2.15
C VAL A 66 -3.15 -6.34 1.23
N GLU A 67 -2.27 -6.48 0.25
CA GLU A 67 -2.14 -7.64 -0.61
C GLU A 67 -0.67 -8.03 -0.75
N THR A 68 -0.39 -9.31 -0.97
CA THR A 68 0.98 -9.75 -1.26
C THR A 68 1.43 -9.33 -2.66
N HIS A 69 2.73 -9.08 -2.82
CA HIS A 69 3.33 -8.84 -4.12
C HIS A 69 3.14 -10.06 -5.05
N ARG A 70 2.96 -9.82 -6.35
CA ARG A 70 2.69 -10.86 -7.37
C ARG A 70 3.67 -12.06 -7.37
N MET A 71 4.88 -11.86 -6.86
CA MET A 71 5.90 -12.91 -6.76
C MET A 71 5.62 -13.95 -5.66
N HIS A 72 4.72 -13.62 -4.73
CA HIS A 72 4.24 -14.49 -3.66
C HIS A 72 2.95 -15.24 -4.04
N ARG A 73 2.36 -14.92 -5.19
CA ARG A 73 1.15 -15.58 -5.68
C ARG A 73 1.51 -16.94 -6.27
N THR A 74 0.68 -17.94 -5.97
CA THR A 74 0.77 -19.26 -6.60
C THR A 74 -0.27 -19.33 -7.73
N PRO A 75 -0.09 -20.22 -8.71
CA PRO A 75 -1.07 -20.35 -9.80
C PRO A 75 -2.47 -20.74 -9.31
N GLN A 76 -2.57 -21.41 -8.16
CA GLN A 76 -3.85 -21.84 -7.59
C GLN A 76 -4.47 -20.83 -6.61
N ASN A 77 -3.73 -19.78 -6.20
CA ASN A 77 -4.22 -18.83 -5.20
C ASN A 77 -3.60 -17.45 -5.39
N ASP A 78 -4.46 -16.44 -5.49
CA ASP A 78 -4.06 -15.03 -5.53
C ASP A 78 -3.32 -14.60 -4.27
N GLU A 79 -3.53 -15.28 -3.15
CA GLU A 79 -2.76 -15.13 -1.92
C GLU A 79 -2.43 -16.49 -1.32
N ASN A 80 -1.15 -16.79 -1.18
CA ASN A 80 -0.68 -18.05 -0.60
C ASN A 80 -1.07 -18.11 0.89
N PRO A 81 -1.91 -19.06 1.33
CA PRO A 81 -2.31 -19.18 2.74
C PRO A 81 -1.13 -19.38 3.70
N GLY A 82 -0.02 -19.95 3.22
CA GLY A 82 1.20 -20.17 4.03
C GLY A 82 1.96 -18.89 4.40
N LEU A 83 1.52 -17.74 3.87
CA LEU A 83 2.07 -16.42 4.18
C LEU A 83 1.37 -15.71 5.34
N ASP A 84 0.22 -16.21 5.77
CA ASP A 84 -0.52 -15.59 6.87
C ASP A 84 0.31 -15.58 8.16
N GLY A 85 0.37 -14.43 8.83
CA GLY A 85 1.19 -14.22 10.03
C GLY A 85 2.70 -14.07 9.79
N ARG A 86 3.19 -14.16 8.55
CA ARG A 86 4.61 -13.98 8.21
C ARG A 86 5.03 -12.52 8.25
N GLN A 87 6.33 -12.26 8.39
CA GLN A 87 6.85 -10.91 8.53
C GLN A 87 6.78 -10.14 7.20
N ILE A 88 6.31 -8.89 7.26
CA ILE A 88 6.38 -7.96 6.13
C ILE A 88 7.79 -7.38 6.08
N LEU A 89 8.46 -7.59 4.96
CA LEU A 89 9.82 -7.10 4.71
C LEU A 89 9.83 -5.68 4.14
N GLY A 90 8.77 -5.30 3.42
CA GLY A 90 8.68 -3.99 2.82
C GLY A 90 7.35 -3.73 2.12
N ILE A 91 7.06 -2.46 1.86
CA ILE A 91 5.94 -2.00 1.05
C ILE A 91 6.49 -1.59 -0.32
N MET A 92 6.00 -2.24 -1.37
CA MET A 92 6.31 -1.86 -2.75
C MET A 92 5.49 -0.66 -3.19
N ASN A 93 4.18 -0.70 -2.90
CA ASN A 93 3.24 0.38 -3.17
C ASN A 93 2.40 0.64 -1.92
N PRO A 94 2.26 1.89 -1.45
CA PRO A 94 1.43 2.20 -0.28
C PRO A 94 -0.05 1.98 -0.57
N ALA A 95 -0.82 1.64 0.46
CA ALA A 95 -2.29 1.68 0.36
C ALA A 95 -2.75 3.12 0.28
N VAL A 96 -3.82 3.37 -0.48
CA VAL A 96 -4.48 4.67 -0.55
C VAL A 96 -5.90 4.51 -0.01
N GLU A 97 -6.19 5.24 1.05
CA GLU A 97 -7.50 5.29 1.66
C GLU A 97 -8.09 6.67 1.39
N ALA A 98 -9.30 6.74 0.85
CA ALA A 98 -10.09 7.97 0.87
C ALA A 98 -10.87 8.01 2.19
N LEU A 99 -10.77 9.14 2.88
CA LEU A 99 -11.63 9.46 4.01
C LEU A 99 -12.48 10.64 3.61
N ASP A 100 -13.79 10.41 3.49
CA ASP A 100 -14.76 11.48 3.35
C ASP A 100 -15.23 11.90 4.76
N ILE A 101 -15.28 13.21 5.00
CA ILE A 101 -15.74 13.84 6.25
C ILE A 101 -17.10 14.53 6.02
N GLY A 102 -17.91 14.02 5.10
CA GLY A 102 -19.34 14.29 5.05
C GLY A 102 -20.10 13.66 6.24
N ASP A 103 -21.44 13.71 6.20
CA ASP A 103 -22.33 13.29 7.29
C ASP A 103 -22.14 11.82 7.75
N ASN A 104 -21.54 10.98 6.91
CA ASN A 104 -21.12 9.63 7.26
C ASN A 104 -19.62 9.50 6.96
N LEU A 105 -18.79 9.52 8.01
CA LEU A 105 -17.36 9.24 7.93
C LEU A 105 -17.09 7.92 7.21
N THR A 106 -16.92 8.00 5.89
CA THR A 106 -16.82 6.82 5.03
C THR A 106 -15.36 6.63 4.67
N ARG A 107 -14.80 5.52 5.13
CA ARG A 107 -13.46 5.09 4.80
C ARG A 107 -13.52 4.11 3.66
N ILE A 108 -12.93 4.47 2.51
CA ILE A 108 -12.86 3.61 1.33
C ILE A 108 -11.40 3.31 1.03
N VAL A 109 -11.05 2.03 0.94
CA VAL A 109 -9.73 1.61 0.45
C VAL A 109 -9.75 1.69 -1.07
N LEU A 110 -9.14 2.72 -1.64
CA LEU A 110 -9.03 2.90 -3.09
C LEU A 110 -8.01 1.94 -3.69
N VAL A 111 -6.88 1.74 -2.98
CA VAL A 111 -5.79 0.86 -3.40
C VAL A 111 -5.21 0.16 -2.17
N LYS A 112 -5.05 -1.16 -2.24
CA LYS A 112 -4.37 -1.94 -1.19
C LYS A 112 -2.86 -1.75 -1.25
N ALA A 113 -2.21 -1.77 -0.09
CA ALA A 113 -0.75 -1.76 -0.01
C ALA A 113 -0.21 -3.09 -0.52
N ARG A 114 0.74 -3.02 -1.45
CA ARG A 114 1.40 -4.21 -1.97
C ARG A 114 2.65 -4.49 -1.17
N VAL A 115 2.67 -5.61 -0.45
CA VAL A 115 3.73 -5.94 0.51
C VAL A 115 4.60 -7.12 0.06
N LEU A 116 5.88 -7.05 0.39
CA LEU A 116 6.79 -8.18 0.34
C LEU A 116 6.77 -8.90 1.68
N VAL A 117 6.60 -10.21 1.64
CA VAL A 117 6.43 -11.05 2.84
C VAL A 117 7.53 -12.10 2.89
N GLU A 118 8.06 -12.35 4.08
CA GLU A 118 9.04 -13.39 4.34
C GLU A 118 8.45 -14.77 4.03
N HIS A 119 8.94 -15.41 2.96
CA HIS A 119 8.39 -16.69 2.48
C HIS A 119 9.24 -17.92 2.87
N ARG A 120 10.31 -17.73 3.68
CA ARG A 120 11.33 -18.67 4.24
C ARG A 120 11.72 -19.91 3.43
N GLU A 121 10.76 -20.76 3.09
CA GLU A 121 10.94 -22.07 2.45
C GLU A 121 10.68 -22.03 0.93
N PHE A 122 10.20 -20.90 0.39
CA PHE A 122 9.84 -20.80 -1.02
C PHE A 122 11.04 -20.45 -1.90
N THR A 123 11.70 -21.47 -2.43
CA THR A 123 12.80 -21.32 -3.39
C THR A 123 12.28 -21.13 -4.81
N ARG A 124 13.16 -20.68 -5.71
CA ARG A 124 12.84 -20.57 -7.13
C ARG A 124 12.46 -21.93 -7.74
N GLU A 125 13.10 -23.02 -7.32
CA GLU A 125 12.77 -24.36 -7.82
C GLU A 125 11.35 -24.78 -7.43
N ILE A 126 10.93 -24.50 -6.19
CA ILE A 126 9.59 -24.81 -5.70
C ILE A 126 8.54 -24.01 -6.48
N ARG A 127 8.82 -22.73 -6.76
CA ARG A 127 7.95 -21.88 -7.57
C ARG A 127 7.80 -22.40 -9.00
N ASP A 128 8.92 -22.72 -9.65
CA ASP A 128 8.91 -23.20 -11.03
C ASP A 128 8.21 -24.57 -11.13
N LYS A 129 8.37 -25.43 -10.12
CA LYS A 129 7.65 -26.69 -9.99
C LYS A 129 6.14 -26.48 -9.86
N THR A 130 5.70 -25.59 -8.96
CA THR A 130 4.25 -25.28 -8.79
C THR A 130 3.63 -24.66 -10.04
N LEU A 131 4.37 -23.83 -10.77
CA LEU A 131 3.95 -23.29 -12.07
C LEU A 131 3.74 -24.40 -13.12
N ARG A 132 4.69 -25.33 -13.21
CA ARG A 132 4.60 -26.48 -14.13
C ARG A 132 3.41 -27.37 -13.79
N GLU A 133 3.28 -27.79 -12.54
CA GLU A 133 2.17 -28.64 -12.08
C GLU A 133 0.80 -27.98 -12.32
N ALA A 134 0.69 -26.66 -12.10
CA ALA A 134 -0.53 -25.93 -12.39
C ALA A 134 -0.85 -25.87 -13.90
N SER A 135 0.17 -25.66 -14.75
CA SER A 135 -0.02 -25.65 -16.19
C SER A 135 -0.43 -27.02 -16.75
N GLU A 136 0.15 -28.10 -16.22
CA GLU A 136 -0.21 -29.48 -16.58
C GLU A 136 -1.63 -29.82 -16.13
N LYS A 137 -2.02 -29.38 -14.93
CA LYS A 137 -3.37 -29.58 -14.42
C LYS A 137 -4.41 -28.83 -15.27
N ALA A 138 -4.13 -27.58 -15.64
CA ALA A 138 -4.99 -26.80 -16.52
C ALA A 138 -5.14 -27.45 -17.90
N ALA A 139 -4.06 -28.00 -18.47
CA ALA A 139 -4.12 -28.72 -19.74
C ALA A 139 -4.99 -29.98 -19.67
N ARG A 140 -4.88 -30.77 -18.59
CA ARG A 140 -5.73 -31.96 -18.36
C ARG A 140 -7.20 -31.61 -18.21
N GLU A 141 -7.53 -30.53 -17.50
CA GLU A 141 -8.91 -30.06 -17.34
C GLU A 141 -9.51 -29.55 -18.68
N MET A 142 -8.70 -28.94 -19.55
CA MET A 142 -9.12 -28.57 -20.90
C MET A 142 -9.41 -29.81 -21.78
N ASP A 143 -8.56 -30.84 -21.72
CA ASP A 143 -8.78 -32.08 -22.47
C ASP A 143 -9.99 -32.87 -21.96
N GLU A 144 -10.22 -32.93 -20.65
CA GLU A 144 -11.41 -33.56 -20.07
C GLU A 144 -12.71 -32.83 -20.44
N SER A 145 -12.68 -31.50 -20.47
CA SER A 145 -13.85 -30.70 -20.86
C SER A 145 -14.14 -30.78 -22.36
N ALA A 146 -13.11 -30.86 -23.21
CA ALA A 146 -13.24 -31.08 -24.65
C ALA A 146 -13.79 -32.49 -24.98
N SER A 147 -13.31 -33.52 -24.28
CA SER A 147 -13.76 -34.91 -24.45
C SER A 147 -15.18 -35.15 -23.93
N LYS A 148 -15.60 -34.49 -22.84
CA LYS A 148 -17.02 -34.46 -22.40
C LYS A 148 -17.95 -33.77 -23.40
N LYS A 149 -17.49 -32.72 -24.08
CA LYS A 149 -18.26 -32.03 -25.14
C LYS A 149 -18.45 -32.92 -26.38
N LYS A 150 -17.43 -33.68 -26.78
CA LYS A 150 -17.51 -34.63 -27.90
C LYS A 150 -18.43 -35.83 -27.66
N ARG A 151 -18.66 -36.24 -26.40
CA ARG A 151 -19.57 -37.34 -26.05
C ARG A 151 -21.04 -36.94 -25.95
N ARG A 152 -21.36 -35.64 -26.05
CA ARG A 152 -22.72 -35.10 -25.97
C ARG A 152 -23.33 -34.73 -27.33
N ASN A 153 -22.55 -34.81 -28.41
CA ASN A 153 -23.00 -34.73 -29.80
C ASN A 153 -22.99 -36.11 -30.42
#